data_AF-A0AAF0IZZ0-F1
#
_entry.id   AF-A0AAF0IZZ0-F1
#
_cell.length_a   1.000
_cell.length_b   1.000
_cell.length_c   1.000
_cell.angle_alpha   90.00
_cell.angle_beta   90.00
_cell.angle_gamma   90.00
#
_symmetry.space_group_name_H-M   'P 1'
#
loop_
_entity.id
_entity.type
_entity.pdbx_description
1 polymer ?
#
loop_
_entity_poly.entity_id
_entity_poly.type
_entity_poly.pdbx_seq_one_letter_code
_entity_poly.pdbx_strand_id
1 'polypeptide(L)'
;MGPHVLHALDPLTHRFLIHSLTNDEHASSELEDTNEQSLTPSPRASPSVESAPSLQDIRRREEARHRRAMRQSLLARRRIYQRHLYAKHVASNRYTKYKPYPGPTGFRRNAAYARLLATFLQRELQVWPHLDVPFLSYYIPAMLSYVDITSDAMLERLTEWVGDADDARHLAHEMELFVRSGLGSLGLDQYDRNPWLQYDNVAST
;
A
#
# COMPACT_ATOMS: atom_id res chain seq x y z
N MET A 1 22.49 -18.02 1.70
CA MET A 1 22.13 -16.97 0.72
C MET A 1 22.87 -17.30 -0.58
N GLY A 2 22.16 -17.79 -1.59
CA GLY A 2 22.66 -18.06 -2.94
C GLY A 2 21.61 -17.66 -3.98
N PRO A 3 21.98 -17.31 -5.23
CA PRO A 3 21.17 -16.49 -6.11
C PRO A 3 20.23 -17.34 -6.97
N HIS A 4 18.91 -17.18 -6.77
CA HIS A 4 17.91 -17.66 -7.71
C HIS A 4 17.18 -16.45 -8.27
N VAL A 5 17.21 -16.27 -9.59
CA VAL A 5 16.46 -15.20 -10.26
C VAL A 5 15.12 -15.80 -10.69
N LEU A 6 14.03 -15.35 -10.06
CA LEU A 6 12.67 -15.70 -10.45
C LEU A 6 12.20 -14.75 -11.55
N HIS A 7 11.99 -15.26 -12.77
CA HIS A 7 11.26 -14.55 -13.82
C HIS A 7 9.81 -15.05 -13.86
N ALA A 8 8.85 -14.16 -13.62
CA ALA A 8 7.43 -14.43 -13.82
C ALA A 8 7.08 -14.21 -15.29
N LEU A 9 6.66 -15.27 -16.01
CA LEU A 9 6.31 -15.18 -17.43
C LEU A 9 4.81 -14.98 -17.69
N ASP A 10 3.91 -15.32 -16.75
CA ASP A 10 2.47 -15.02 -16.84
C ASP A 10 1.75 -15.21 -15.48
N PRO A 11 1.04 -14.18 -14.94
CA PRO A 11 0.35 -14.27 -13.65
C PRO A 11 -0.94 -15.10 -13.63
N LEU A 12 -1.45 -15.55 -14.78
CA LEU A 12 -2.71 -16.31 -14.82
C LEU A 12 -2.54 -17.84 -14.74
N THR A 13 -1.34 -18.36 -15.04
CA THR A 13 -1.12 -19.82 -15.14
C THR A 13 -0.20 -20.40 -14.07
N HIS A 14 0.37 -19.56 -13.18
CA HIS A 14 1.29 -19.97 -12.10
C HIS A 14 2.35 -21.01 -12.53
N ARG A 15 2.84 -20.92 -13.77
CA ARG A 15 3.87 -21.80 -14.30
C ARG A 15 5.23 -21.18 -14.04
N PHE A 16 6.03 -21.83 -13.21
CA PHE A 16 7.41 -21.41 -12.92
C PHE A 16 8.38 -22.45 -13.51
N LEU A 17 9.39 -21.97 -14.24
CA LEU A 17 10.54 -22.78 -14.65
C LEU A 17 11.69 -22.47 -13.70
N ILE A 18 12.18 -23.49 -13.00
CA ILE A 18 13.33 -23.38 -12.10
C ILE A 18 14.55 -23.85 -12.88
N HIS A 19 15.50 -22.95 -13.14
CA HIS A 19 16.82 -23.32 -13.65
C HIS A 19 17.80 -23.43 -12.48
N SER A 20 18.29 -24.64 -12.24
CA SER A 20 19.43 -24.89 -11.36
C SER A 20 20.71 -24.73 -12.18
N LEU A 21 21.55 -23.76 -11.82
CA LEU A 21 22.91 -23.70 -12.33
C LEU A 21 23.77 -24.58 -11.43
N THR A 22 24.03 -25.81 -11.87
CA THR A 22 25.04 -26.68 -11.27
C THR A 22 26.42 -26.16 -11.65
N ASN A 23 27.16 -25.67 -10.66
CA ASN A 23 28.62 -25.55 -10.79
C ASN A 23 29.18 -26.97 -10.65
N ASP A 24 29.61 -27.55 -11.77
CA ASP A 24 30.47 -28.71 -11.79
C ASP A 24 31.89 -28.28 -11.38
N GLU A 25 32.37 -28.77 -10.23
CA GLU A 25 33.79 -29.03 -10.05
C GLU A 25 33.99 -30.39 -9.38
N HIS A 26 34.73 -31.25 -10.09
CA HIS A 26 35.14 -32.60 -9.76
C HIS A 26 36.02 -32.66 -8.50
N ALA A 27 35.81 -33.66 -7.65
CA ALA A 27 36.88 -34.43 -7.01
C ALA A 27 36.34 -35.71 -6.36
N SER A 28 36.66 -36.85 -6.97
CA SER A 28 36.43 -38.20 -6.46
C SER A 28 37.67 -38.70 -5.72
N SER A 29 37.50 -39.39 -4.58
CA SER A 29 38.46 -40.33 -3.98
C SER A 29 37.69 -41.12 -2.89
N GLU A 30 37.23 -42.34 -3.20
CA GLU A 30 37.86 -43.67 -2.98
C GLU A 30 37.91 -44.14 -1.50
N LEU A 31 37.17 -45.24 -1.25
CA LEU A 31 37.46 -46.45 -0.43
C LEU A 31 37.74 -46.24 1.09
N GLU A 32 37.38 -47.08 2.06
CA GLU A 32 37.26 -48.54 2.12
C GLU A 32 36.57 -48.98 3.45
N ASP A 33 36.61 -50.28 3.70
CA ASP A 33 35.80 -51.21 4.52
C ASP A 33 35.87 -51.13 6.08
N THR A 34 34.97 -51.88 6.72
CA THR A 34 35.05 -52.60 8.02
C THR A 34 34.82 -51.95 9.41
N ASN A 35 33.81 -52.53 10.08
CA ASN A 35 33.82 -53.14 11.43
C ASN A 35 33.29 -52.39 12.67
N GLU A 36 32.63 -53.20 13.50
CA GLU A 36 31.94 -52.99 14.77
C GLU A 36 32.67 -52.13 15.81
N GLN A 37 31.93 -51.26 16.52
CA GLN A 37 31.94 -51.25 17.99
C GLN A 37 30.85 -50.33 18.58
N SER A 38 30.16 -50.91 19.54
CA SER A 38 29.20 -50.32 20.46
C SER A 38 29.83 -49.27 21.37
N LEU A 39 29.23 -48.07 21.43
CA LEU A 39 29.36 -47.10 22.52
C LEU A 39 28.08 -46.25 22.53
N THR A 40 27.27 -46.39 23.57
CA THR A 40 26.09 -45.56 23.81
C THR A 40 26.50 -44.13 24.14
N PRO A 41 25.94 -43.10 23.47
CA PRO A 41 25.83 -41.77 24.04
C PRO A 41 24.38 -41.51 24.44
N SER A 42 24.21 -41.10 25.69
CA SER A 42 23.05 -40.43 26.28
C SER A 42 22.25 -39.58 25.27
N PRO A 43 20.90 -39.57 25.28
CA PRO A 43 20.11 -38.77 24.35
C PRO A 43 20.28 -37.30 24.70
N ARG A 44 21.31 -36.69 24.10
CA ARG A 44 21.49 -35.26 24.03
C ARG A 44 20.24 -34.73 23.34
N ALA A 45 19.43 -33.96 24.05
CA ALA A 45 18.26 -33.30 23.51
C ALA A 45 18.64 -32.65 22.17
N SER A 46 18.13 -33.23 21.08
CA SER A 46 18.33 -32.69 19.74
C SER A 46 17.87 -31.24 19.77
N PRO A 47 18.62 -30.28 19.21
CA PRO A 47 18.09 -28.95 19.02
C PRO A 47 16.81 -29.13 18.20
N SER A 48 15.68 -28.76 18.79
CA SER A 48 14.38 -28.78 18.15
C SER A 48 14.56 -28.12 16.79
N VAL A 49 14.49 -28.90 15.72
CA VAL A 49 14.50 -28.39 14.36
C VAL A 49 13.19 -27.63 14.26
N GLU A 50 13.22 -26.33 14.57
CA GLU A 50 12.10 -25.43 14.39
C GLU A 50 11.68 -25.56 12.93
N SER A 51 10.59 -26.29 12.72
CA SER A 51 10.10 -26.59 11.38
C SER A 51 9.86 -25.26 10.69
N ALA A 52 10.49 -25.08 9.53
CA ALA A 52 10.34 -23.87 8.74
C ALA A 52 8.83 -23.61 8.52
N PRO A 53 8.37 -22.36 8.68
CA PRO A 53 6.95 -22.06 8.62
C PRO A 53 6.37 -22.45 7.25
N SER A 54 5.18 -23.05 7.27
CA SER A 54 4.47 -23.42 6.04
C SER A 54 4.14 -22.18 5.20
N LEU A 55 4.05 -22.31 3.87
CA LEU A 55 3.56 -21.25 2.99
C LEU A 55 2.20 -20.70 3.45
N GLN A 56 1.34 -21.56 4.00
CA GLN A 56 0.05 -21.13 4.56
C GLN A 56 0.23 -20.24 5.80
N ASP A 57 1.20 -20.53 6.66
CA ASP A 57 1.52 -19.72 7.84
C ASP A 57 2.09 -18.36 7.43
N ILE A 58 2.98 -18.34 6.42
CA ILE A 58 3.55 -17.10 5.86
C ILE A 58 2.42 -16.22 5.33
N ARG A 59 1.53 -16.77 4.50
CA ARG A 59 0.39 -16.04 3.93
C ARG A 59 -0.57 -15.52 5.02
N ARG A 60 -0.92 -16.34 6.00
CA ARG A 60 -1.78 -15.91 7.14
C ARG A 60 -1.13 -14.77 7.93
N ARG A 61 0.18 -14.83 8.17
CA ARG A 61 0.94 -13.78 8.86
C ARG A 61 0.94 -12.49 8.03
N GLU A 62 1.13 -12.57 6.72
CA GLU A 62 1.07 -11.43 5.80
C GLU A 62 -0.30 -10.76 5.76
N GLU A 63 -1.37 -11.56 5.61
CA GLU A 63 -2.74 -11.05 5.62
C GLU A 63 -3.08 -10.38 6.96
N ALA A 64 -2.65 -10.97 8.09
CA ALA A 64 -2.83 -10.36 9.41
C ALA A 64 -2.07 -9.03 9.54
N ARG A 65 -0.82 -8.96 9.07
CA ARG A 65 -0.04 -7.71 9.02
C ARG A 65 -0.72 -6.66 8.16
N HIS A 66 -1.20 -7.03 6.98
CA HIS A 66 -1.89 -6.15 6.05
C HIS A 66 -3.18 -5.59 6.67
N ARG A 67 -4.03 -6.45 7.26
CA ARG A 67 -5.24 -6.02 7.98
C ARG A 67 -4.93 -5.06 9.13
N ARG A 68 -3.88 -5.34 9.90
CA ARG A 68 -3.44 -4.46 11.00
C ARG A 68 -2.98 -3.10 10.47
N ALA A 69 -2.16 -3.09 9.42
CA ALA A 69 -1.68 -1.86 8.79
C ALA A 69 -2.83 -1.02 8.21
N MET A 70 -3.79 -1.65 7.52
CA MET A 70 -4.98 -0.98 7.00
C MET A 70 -5.82 -0.35 8.12
N ARG A 71 -6.05 -1.08 9.22
CA ARG A 71 -6.78 -0.56 10.39
C ARG A 71 -6.04 0.61 11.04
N GLN A 72 -4.72 0.52 11.19
CA GLN A 72 -3.90 1.60 11.75
C GLN A 72 -3.91 2.84 10.87
N SER A 73 -3.79 2.67 9.55
CA SER A 73 -3.87 3.76 8.58
C SER A 73 -5.24 4.45 8.64
N LEU A 74 -6.35 3.69 8.65
CA LEU A 74 -7.70 4.26 8.79
C LEU A 74 -7.88 5.04 10.12
N LEU A 75 -7.37 4.51 11.24
CA LEU A 75 -7.43 5.23 12.53
C LEU A 75 -6.63 6.53 12.49
N ALA A 76 -5.47 6.55 11.83
CA ALA A 76 -4.68 7.76 11.64
C ALA A 76 -5.44 8.80 10.79
N ARG A 77 -6.08 8.36 9.70
CA ARG A 77 -6.92 9.23 8.86
C ARG A 77 -8.11 9.80 9.62
N ARG A 78 -8.80 8.99 10.43
CA ARG A 78 -9.87 9.50 11.32
C ARG A 78 -9.38 10.62 12.23
N ARG A 79 -8.19 10.48 12.81
CA ARG A 79 -7.59 11.52 13.66
C ARG A 79 -7.28 12.80 12.88
N ILE A 80 -6.86 12.68 11.61
CA ILE A 80 -6.58 13.82 10.72
C ILE A 80 -7.86 14.61 10.48
N TYR A 81 -8.95 13.97 10.04
CA TYR A 81 -10.23 14.65 9.79
C TYR A 81 -10.84 15.21 11.08
N GLN A 82 -10.93 14.41 12.15
CA GLN A 82 -11.52 14.83 13.44
C GLN A 82 -10.85 16.07 14.06
N ARG A 83 -9.59 16.33 13.73
CA ARG A 83 -8.82 17.48 14.24
C ARG A 83 -8.60 18.55 13.19
N HIS A 84 -9.22 18.41 12.01
CA HIS A 84 -9.04 19.30 10.85
C HIS A 84 -7.55 19.59 10.57
N LEU A 85 -6.71 18.56 10.63
CA LEU A 85 -5.28 18.71 10.35
C LEU A 85 -5.11 18.82 8.84
N TYR A 86 -5.04 20.03 8.30
CA TYR A 86 -4.75 20.22 6.89
C TYR A 86 -3.30 19.88 6.58
N ALA A 87 -3.09 19.15 5.49
CA ALA A 87 -1.75 18.97 4.95
C ALA A 87 -1.22 20.31 4.42
N LYS A 88 0.04 20.61 4.72
CA LYS A 88 0.74 21.78 4.22
C LYS A 88 0.89 21.71 2.71
N HIS A 89 0.93 22.88 2.08
CA HIS A 89 1.16 22.98 0.66
C HIS A 89 2.50 22.37 0.26
N VAL A 90 2.46 21.41 -0.68
CA VAL A 90 3.66 20.82 -1.29
C VAL A 90 3.87 21.42 -2.68
N ALA A 91 5.04 22.00 -2.92
CA ALA A 91 5.37 22.57 -4.22
C ALA A 91 5.47 21.49 -5.30
N SER A 92 4.99 21.79 -6.52
CA SER A 92 5.08 20.89 -7.67
C SER A 92 6.42 21.07 -8.39
N ASN A 93 7.45 20.33 -7.98
CA ASN A 93 8.79 20.43 -8.56
C ASN A 93 9.48 19.06 -8.68
N ARG A 94 10.66 19.03 -9.29
CA ARG A 94 11.42 17.79 -9.51
C ARG A 94 11.84 17.10 -8.21
N TYR A 95 12.06 17.85 -7.13
CA TYR A 95 12.53 17.33 -5.84
C TYR A 95 11.40 16.65 -5.06
N THR A 96 10.22 17.27 -4.99
CA THR A 96 9.04 16.71 -4.32
C THR A 96 8.35 15.64 -5.16
N LYS A 97 8.56 15.67 -6.49
CA LYS A 97 7.87 14.87 -7.51
C LYS A 97 6.37 15.15 -7.65
N TYR A 98 5.82 16.07 -6.86
CA TYR A 98 4.44 16.49 -6.99
C TYR A 98 4.22 17.14 -8.35
N LYS A 99 3.10 16.81 -8.98
CA LYS A 99 2.67 17.38 -10.25
C LYS A 99 1.65 18.50 -10.00
N PRO A 100 1.44 19.39 -10.98
CA PRO A 100 0.26 20.24 -10.98
C PRO A 100 -1.01 19.39 -10.97
N TYR A 101 -2.08 19.88 -10.35
CA TYR A 101 -3.36 19.18 -10.39
C TYR A 101 -3.84 19.10 -11.85
N PRO A 102 -4.28 17.91 -12.33
CA PRO A 102 -4.59 17.70 -13.75
C PRO A 102 -5.87 18.41 -14.22
N GLY A 103 -6.75 18.80 -13.30
CA GLY A 103 -8.06 19.40 -13.59
C GLY A 103 -8.99 18.47 -14.38
N PRO A 104 -10.19 18.94 -14.76
CA PRO A 104 -11.20 18.07 -15.38
C PRO A 104 -10.77 17.48 -16.72
N THR A 105 -10.08 18.27 -17.54
CA THR A 105 -9.54 17.81 -18.81
C THR A 105 -8.50 16.71 -18.63
N GLY A 106 -7.69 16.78 -17.57
CA GLY A 106 -6.70 15.74 -17.29
C GLY A 106 -7.34 14.43 -16.80
N PHE A 107 -8.39 14.49 -15.98
CA PHE A 107 -9.18 13.32 -15.59
C PHE A 107 -9.84 12.64 -16.81
N ARG A 108 -10.40 13.42 -17.75
CA ARG A 108 -10.95 12.88 -19.01
C ARG A 108 -9.90 12.19 -19.87
N ARG A 109 -8.72 12.77 -19.97
CA ARG A 109 -7.64 12.27 -20.84
C ARG A 109 -6.93 11.05 -20.27
N ASN A 110 -6.82 10.96 -18.95
CA ASN A 110 -6.05 9.90 -18.29
C ASN A 110 -6.84 9.25 -17.14
N ALA A 111 -7.43 8.09 -17.45
CA ALA A 111 -8.18 7.28 -16.48
C ALA A 111 -7.32 6.78 -15.30
N ALA A 112 -5.98 6.86 -15.36
CA ALA A 112 -5.12 6.52 -14.24
C ALA A 112 -5.40 7.42 -13.03
N TYR A 113 -5.66 8.72 -13.22
CA TYR A 113 -6.00 9.60 -12.09
C TYR A 113 -7.26 9.16 -11.37
N ALA A 114 -8.29 8.75 -12.12
CA ALA A 114 -9.53 8.26 -11.53
C ALA A 114 -9.30 6.97 -10.73
N ARG A 115 -8.52 6.03 -11.27
CA ARG A 115 -8.18 4.77 -10.58
C ARG A 115 -7.37 5.00 -9.31
N LEU A 116 -6.37 5.88 -9.38
CA LEU A 116 -5.55 6.26 -8.22
C LEU A 116 -6.43 6.84 -7.13
N LEU A 117 -7.26 7.83 -7.48
CA LEU A 117 -8.13 8.51 -6.54
C LEU A 117 -9.19 7.56 -5.94
N ALA A 118 -9.73 6.62 -6.74
CA ALA A 118 -10.65 5.61 -6.23
C ALA A 118 -10.02 4.77 -5.10
N THR A 119 -8.76 4.34 -5.25
CA THR A 119 -8.04 3.61 -4.19
C THR A 119 -7.87 4.43 -2.92
N PHE A 120 -7.62 5.72 -3.04
CA PHE A 120 -7.58 6.64 -1.91
C PHE A 120 -8.95 6.74 -1.23
N LEU A 121 -9.99 7.06 -2.00
CA LEU A 121 -11.36 7.24 -1.49
C LEU A 121 -11.93 5.98 -0.83
N GLN A 122 -11.58 4.79 -1.31
CA GLN A 122 -11.96 3.53 -0.66
C GLN A 122 -11.54 3.46 0.81
N ARG A 123 -10.43 4.11 1.19
CA ARG A 123 -10.01 4.24 2.60
C ARG A 123 -10.61 5.47 3.25
N GLU A 124 -10.48 6.63 2.61
CA GLU A 124 -10.86 7.91 3.22
C GLU A 124 -12.33 7.98 3.59
N LEU A 125 -13.22 7.50 2.71
CA LEU A 125 -14.65 7.58 2.94
C LEU A 125 -15.10 6.69 4.12
N GLN A 126 -14.31 5.69 4.54
CA GLN A 126 -14.58 4.90 5.75
C GLN A 126 -14.41 5.68 7.07
N VAL A 127 -13.96 6.94 7.00
CA VAL A 127 -13.98 7.87 8.13
C VAL A 127 -15.41 8.20 8.54
N TRP A 128 -16.32 8.33 7.57
CA TRP A 128 -17.73 8.63 7.77
C TRP A 128 -18.60 7.37 7.57
N PRO A 129 -19.10 6.73 8.63
CA PRO A 129 -19.73 5.41 8.53
C PRO A 129 -21.03 5.34 7.72
N HIS A 130 -21.69 6.48 7.48
CA HIS A 130 -22.95 6.56 6.75
C HIS A 130 -22.78 6.60 5.22
N LEU A 131 -21.55 6.71 4.72
CA LEU A 131 -21.29 6.82 3.29
C LEU A 131 -21.31 5.47 2.57
N ASP A 132 -21.91 5.44 1.37
CA ASP A 132 -21.76 4.34 0.41
C ASP A 132 -20.37 4.41 -0.25
N VAL A 133 -19.38 3.81 0.42
CA VAL A 133 -17.98 3.83 -0.03
C VAL A 133 -17.81 3.19 -1.42
N PRO A 134 -18.37 2.00 -1.73
CA PRO A 134 -18.28 1.42 -3.07
C PRO A 134 -18.78 2.35 -4.18
N PHE A 135 -19.94 2.99 -3.99
CA PHE A 135 -20.49 3.91 -4.98
C PHE A 135 -19.65 5.18 -5.10
N LEU A 136 -19.41 5.88 -3.99
CA LEU A 136 -18.77 7.19 -4.00
C LEU A 136 -17.31 7.13 -4.44
N SER A 137 -16.57 6.07 -4.09
CA SER A 137 -15.18 5.90 -4.55
C SER A 137 -15.04 5.76 -6.07
N TYR A 138 -16.11 5.35 -6.77
CA TYR A 138 -16.16 5.33 -8.24
C TYR A 138 -16.78 6.61 -8.82
N TYR A 139 -17.86 7.09 -8.19
CA TYR A 139 -18.63 8.23 -8.69
C TYR A 139 -17.88 9.55 -8.59
N ILE A 140 -17.21 9.82 -7.47
CA ILE A 140 -16.46 11.06 -7.25
C ILE A 140 -15.37 11.26 -8.34
N PRO A 141 -14.48 10.29 -8.62
CA PRO A 141 -13.51 10.44 -9.71
C PRO A 141 -14.15 10.61 -11.09
N ALA A 142 -15.32 10.01 -11.34
CA ALA A 142 -16.05 10.20 -12.58
C ALA A 142 -16.58 11.63 -12.73
N MET A 143 -17.10 12.24 -11.65
CA MET A 143 -17.53 13.64 -11.63
C MET A 143 -16.37 14.60 -11.90
N LEU A 144 -15.17 14.30 -11.40
CA LEU A 144 -13.97 15.11 -11.64
C LEU A 144 -13.56 15.17 -13.11
N SER A 145 -14.14 14.34 -13.99
CA SER A 145 -14.00 14.50 -15.44
C SER A 145 -14.78 15.68 -15.99
N TYR A 146 -15.67 16.32 -15.21
CA TYR A 146 -16.54 17.41 -15.67
C TYR A 146 -16.41 18.66 -14.81
N VAL A 147 -16.15 18.49 -13.52
CA VAL A 147 -16.14 19.56 -12.52
C VAL A 147 -14.78 19.57 -11.81
N ASP A 148 -14.26 20.76 -11.49
CA ASP A 148 -13.00 20.87 -10.74
C ASP A 148 -13.22 20.59 -9.25
N ILE A 149 -12.22 20.02 -8.59
CA ILE A 149 -12.30 19.62 -7.19
C ILE A 149 -12.48 20.80 -6.23
N THR A 150 -11.96 21.97 -6.62
CA THR A 150 -12.04 23.21 -5.83
C THR A 150 -13.29 24.04 -6.14
N SER A 151 -14.11 23.61 -7.09
CA SER A 151 -15.31 24.36 -7.47
C SER A 151 -16.42 24.27 -6.42
N ASP A 152 -17.20 25.33 -6.29
CA ASP A 152 -18.34 25.39 -5.37
C ASP A 152 -19.31 24.23 -5.61
N ALA A 153 -19.60 23.92 -6.88
CA ALA A 153 -20.48 22.81 -7.26
C ALA A 153 -19.98 21.45 -6.74
N MET A 154 -18.66 21.21 -6.72
CA MET A 154 -18.11 19.97 -6.16
C MET A 154 -18.17 19.98 -4.63
N LEU A 155 -17.82 21.10 -4.01
CA LEU A 155 -17.83 21.24 -2.56
C LEU A 155 -19.23 21.11 -1.97
N GLU A 156 -20.26 21.66 -2.64
CA GLU A 156 -21.66 21.49 -2.25
C GLU A 156 -22.05 20.01 -2.23
N ARG A 157 -21.67 19.23 -3.25
CA ARG A 157 -21.96 17.79 -3.32
C ARG A 157 -21.22 16.99 -2.27
N LEU A 158 -19.94 17.29 -2.05
CA LEU A 158 -19.17 16.67 -0.99
C LEU A 158 -19.76 17.00 0.38
N THR A 159 -20.22 18.23 0.59
CA THR A 159 -20.89 18.66 1.84
C THR A 159 -22.19 17.90 2.06
N GLU A 160 -23.00 17.72 1.02
CA GLU A 160 -24.24 16.94 1.08
C GLU A 160 -23.99 15.48 1.53
N TRP A 161 -22.96 14.83 1.00
CA TRP A 161 -22.64 13.45 1.36
C TRP A 161 -22.00 13.34 2.74
N VAL A 162 -20.96 14.14 2.97
CA VAL A 162 -20.15 14.07 4.20
C VAL A 162 -20.92 14.60 5.41
N GLY A 163 -21.76 15.63 5.20
CA GLY A 163 -22.62 16.24 6.20
C GLY A 163 -22.07 17.54 6.81
N ASP A 164 -20.81 17.87 6.55
CA ASP A 164 -20.14 19.06 7.07
C ASP A 164 -19.26 19.72 6.00
N ALA A 165 -19.29 21.06 5.94
CA ALA A 165 -18.61 21.83 4.90
C ALA A 165 -17.09 21.90 5.12
N ASP A 166 -16.63 21.88 6.37
CA ASP A 166 -15.20 21.91 6.70
C ASP A 166 -14.57 20.55 6.38
N ASP A 167 -15.24 19.45 6.73
CA ASP A 167 -14.85 18.10 6.35
C ASP A 167 -14.84 17.92 4.82
N ALA A 168 -15.83 18.47 4.10
CA ALA A 168 -15.87 18.41 2.64
C ALA A 168 -14.69 19.14 2.00
N ARG A 169 -14.35 20.35 2.48
CA ARG A 169 -13.16 21.09 2.01
C ARG A 169 -11.87 20.35 2.37
N HIS A 170 -11.81 19.75 3.54
CA HIS A 170 -10.66 18.95 3.96
C HIS A 170 -10.46 17.72 3.08
N LEU A 171 -11.53 16.99 2.78
CA LEU A 171 -11.50 15.86 1.86
C LEU A 171 -11.06 16.29 0.46
N ALA A 172 -11.60 17.38 -0.08
CA ALA A 172 -11.22 17.93 -1.38
C ALA A 172 -9.72 18.30 -1.44
N HIS A 173 -9.20 18.94 -0.38
CA HIS A 173 -7.78 19.26 -0.25
C HIS A 173 -6.89 18.02 -0.26
N GLU A 174 -7.26 17.01 0.53
CA GLU A 174 -6.51 15.74 0.60
C GLU A 174 -6.55 14.96 -0.72
N MET A 175 -7.69 14.96 -1.40
CA MET A 175 -7.83 14.37 -2.74
C MET A 175 -6.93 15.07 -3.76
N GLU A 176 -6.87 16.40 -3.77
CA GLU A 176 -6.00 17.17 -4.66
C GLU A 176 -4.53 16.80 -4.42
N LEU A 177 -4.07 16.85 -3.16
CA LEU A 177 -2.71 16.51 -2.78
C LEU A 177 -2.35 15.06 -3.14
N PHE A 178 -3.26 14.12 -2.88
CA PHE A 178 -3.06 12.73 -3.23
C PHE A 178 -2.85 12.55 -4.74
N VAL A 179 -3.70 13.15 -5.57
CA VAL A 179 -3.57 13.09 -7.04
C VAL A 179 -2.25 13.69 -7.49
N ARG A 180 -1.89 14.86 -6.93
CA ARG A 180 -0.63 15.55 -7.25
C ARG A 180 0.61 14.76 -6.85
N SER A 181 0.53 13.96 -5.78
CA SER A 181 1.65 13.13 -5.32
C SER A 181 2.06 12.07 -6.34
N GLY A 182 1.10 11.56 -7.14
CA GLY A 182 1.32 10.46 -8.08
C GLY A 182 1.69 9.12 -7.44
N LEU A 183 1.61 8.99 -6.11
CA LEU A 183 2.08 7.81 -5.36
C LEU A 183 1.04 6.71 -5.23
N GLY A 184 -0.22 6.93 -5.65
CA GLY A 184 -1.27 5.93 -5.49
C GLY A 184 -1.00 4.59 -6.17
N SER A 185 -0.16 4.55 -7.20
CA SER A 185 0.24 3.30 -7.88
C SER A 185 1.26 2.49 -7.07
N LEU A 186 1.91 3.13 -6.09
CA LEU A 186 2.93 2.53 -5.24
C LEU A 186 2.38 2.08 -3.87
N GLY A 187 1.13 2.43 -3.56
CA GLY A 187 0.43 2.08 -2.32
C GLY A 187 0.07 3.28 -1.45
N LEU A 188 -1.03 3.16 -0.69
CA LEU A 188 -1.49 4.22 0.23
C LEU A 188 -0.50 4.48 1.38
N ASP A 189 0.25 3.46 1.77
CA ASP A 189 1.29 3.57 2.80
C ASP A 189 2.45 4.47 2.35
N GLN A 190 2.76 4.51 1.05
CA GLN A 190 3.77 5.41 0.52
C GLN A 190 3.31 6.87 0.52
N TYR A 191 2.01 7.10 0.30
CA TYR A 191 1.43 8.43 0.48
C TYR A 191 1.50 8.87 1.94
N ASP A 192 1.05 8.02 2.87
CA ASP A 192 1.04 8.34 4.31
C ASP A 192 2.45 8.59 4.88
N ARG A 193 3.48 7.94 4.33
CA ARG A 193 4.88 8.07 4.76
C ARG A 193 5.67 9.11 3.97
N ASN A 194 5.02 9.85 3.08
CA ASN A 194 5.70 10.83 2.25
C ASN A 194 6.29 11.95 3.12
N PRO A 195 7.62 12.21 3.10
CA PRO A 195 8.25 13.21 3.95
C PRO A 195 7.77 14.65 3.65
N TRP A 196 7.22 14.87 2.46
CA TRP A 196 6.65 16.15 2.06
C TRP A 196 5.20 16.33 2.51
N LEU A 197 4.51 15.24 2.85
CA LEU A 197 3.15 15.28 3.37
C LEU A 197 3.21 15.56 4.88
N GLN A 198 3.14 16.84 5.23
CA GLN A 198 3.20 17.31 6.61
C GLN A 198 1.87 17.93 6.99
N TYR A 199 1.40 17.68 8.20
CA TYR A 199 0.18 18.26 8.72
C TYR A 199 0.51 19.39 9.69
N ASP A 200 -0.43 20.30 9.91
CA ASP A 200 -0.27 21.25 11.00
C ASP A 200 -0.20 20.53 12.35
N ASN A 201 0.79 20.94 13.15
CA ASN A 201 0.92 20.45 14.50
C ASN A 201 -0.15 21.17 15.31
N VAL A 202 -1.05 20.43 15.96
CA VAL A 202 -1.90 21.02 17.00
C VAL A 202 -0.92 21.54 18.05
N ALA A 203 -0.76 22.86 18.15
CA ALA A 203 -0.05 23.45 19.26
C ALA A 203 -0.79 22.99 20.52
N SER A 204 -0.12 22.17 21.35
CA SER A 204 -0.62 21.80 22.66
C SER A 204 -0.89 23.10 23.41
N THR A 205 -2.16 23.51 23.46
CA THR A 205 -2.64 24.65 24.23
C THR A 205 -3.30 24.09 25.48
#